data_AF-A0A177WT14-F1
#
_entry.id   AF-A0A177WT14-F1
#
_cell.length_a   1.000
_cell.length_b   1.000
_cell.length_c   1.000
_cell.angle_alpha   90.00
_cell.angle_beta   90.00
_cell.angle_gamma   90.00
#
_symmetry.space_group_name_H-M   'P 1'
#
loop_
_entity.id
_entity.type
_entity.pdbx_description
1 polymer ?
#
loop_
_entity_poly.entity_id
_entity_poly.type
_entity_poly.pdbx_seq_one_letter_code
_entity_poly.pdbx_strand_id
1 'polypeptide(L)'
;MESSTAVDSAVTAVKPKGSRYEIQIGDASNQKILKASVPLCMLQTSRFHEMITVHVDSHGKPFHLDYLVNANECLPDIDFGKTLHFKTVVAVGRLADAPRPILEKLKETVDGQEPVPEQSFIQKYWYYIIPIMLVLTLSSSGGDDGKGEKPAAAKK
;
A
#
# COMPACT_ATOMS: atom_id res chain seq x y z
N MET A 1 -17.73 -18.18 19.19
CA MET A 1 -18.52 -19.33 18.72
C MET A 1 -17.54 -20.43 18.40
N GLU A 2 -17.30 -21.34 19.34
CA GLU A 2 -16.51 -22.56 19.09
C GLU A 2 -17.47 -23.62 18.54
N SER A 3 -17.31 -23.99 17.27
CA SER A 3 -18.10 -25.08 16.65
C SER A 3 -17.41 -26.40 16.95
N SER A 4 -17.83 -27.08 18.03
CA SER A 4 -17.28 -28.37 18.42
C SER A 4 -17.95 -29.50 17.65
N THR A 5 -17.30 -29.98 16.59
CA THR A 5 -17.76 -31.13 15.79
C THR A 5 -17.08 -32.40 16.28
N ALA A 6 -17.83 -33.50 16.47
CA ALA A 6 -17.24 -34.79 16.81
C ALA A 6 -16.30 -35.27 15.69
N VAL A 7 -15.14 -35.81 16.06
CA VAL A 7 -14.18 -36.38 15.10
C VAL A 7 -14.68 -37.76 14.65
N ASP A 8 -14.67 -37.99 13.34
CA ASP A 8 -15.03 -39.29 12.76
C ASP A 8 -14.00 -40.37 13.14
N SER A 9 -14.49 -41.56 13.51
CA SER A 9 -13.70 -42.75 13.83
C SER A 9 -12.69 -43.12 12.73
N ALA A 10 -12.98 -42.83 11.47
CA ALA A 10 -12.09 -43.05 10.34
C ALA A 10 -10.85 -42.16 10.38
N VAL A 11 -10.91 -40.99 11.03
CA VAL A 11 -9.80 -40.02 11.16
C VAL A 11 -8.98 -40.31 12.41
N THR A 12 -9.56 -40.96 13.42
CA THR A 12 -8.83 -41.44 14.62
C THR A 12 -8.15 -42.80 14.43
N ALA A 13 -8.52 -43.55 13.40
CA ALA A 13 -7.90 -44.84 13.10
C ALA A 13 -6.42 -44.68 12.70
N VAL A 14 -5.61 -45.70 13.00
CA VAL A 14 -4.22 -45.79 12.50
C VAL A 14 -4.25 -45.85 10.97
N LYS A 15 -3.71 -44.83 10.31
CA LYS A 15 -3.67 -44.69 8.85
C LYS A 15 -2.28 -44.96 8.30
N PRO A 16 -2.16 -45.31 7.00
CA PRO A 16 -0.87 -45.48 6.33
C PRO A 16 0.05 -44.27 6.52
N LYS A 17 1.37 -44.52 6.64
CA LYS A 17 2.38 -43.45 6.67
C LYS A 17 2.20 -42.54 5.44
N GLY A 18 2.20 -41.23 5.68
CA GLY A 18 2.01 -40.22 4.62
C GLY A 18 0.55 -39.85 4.33
N SER A 19 -0.43 -40.42 5.06
CA SER A 19 -1.83 -39.99 4.95
C SER A 19 -1.97 -38.51 5.32
N ARG A 20 -2.80 -37.79 4.56
CA ARG A 20 -3.06 -36.36 4.75
C ARG A 20 -4.55 -36.13 5.00
N TYR A 21 -4.87 -35.12 5.80
CA TYR A 21 -6.21 -34.61 5.94
C TYR A 21 -6.33 -33.38 5.02
N GLU A 22 -7.25 -33.41 4.07
CA GLU A 22 -7.48 -32.33 3.09
C GLU A 22 -8.80 -31.62 3.42
N ILE A 23 -8.74 -30.29 3.41
CA ILE A 23 -9.92 -29.42 3.47
C ILE A 23 -10.13 -28.74 2.13
N GLN A 24 -11.39 -28.48 1.81
CA GLN A 24 -11.79 -27.81 0.58
C GLN A 24 -12.80 -26.71 0.90
N ILE A 25 -12.61 -25.54 0.32
CA ILE A 25 -13.54 -24.42 0.44
C ILE A 25 -14.02 -24.08 -0.96
N GLY A 26 -15.33 -24.21 -1.17
CA GLY A 26 -16.03 -23.88 -2.41
C GLY A 26 -16.84 -22.59 -2.28
N ASP A 27 -17.00 -21.88 -3.39
CA ASP A 27 -18.13 -20.96 -3.56
C ASP A 27 -19.47 -21.74 -3.55
N ALA A 28 -20.61 -21.08 -3.36
CA ALA A 28 -21.94 -21.70 -3.36
C ALA A 28 -22.24 -22.50 -4.63
N SER A 29 -21.58 -22.13 -5.74
CA SER A 29 -21.63 -22.83 -7.04
C SER A 29 -20.66 -24.02 -7.15
N ASN A 30 -19.80 -24.25 -6.16
CA ASN A 30 -18.68 -25.20 -6.16
C ASN A 30 -17.70 -25.08 -7.35
N GLN A 31 -17.74 -23.97 -8.10
CA GLN A 31 -16.87 -23.80 -9.28
C GLN A 31 -15.42 -23.41 -8.93
N LYS A 32 -15.20 -22.75 -7.79
CA LYS A 32 -13.88 -22.35 -7.31
C LYS A 32 -13.62 -23.03 -5.99
N ILE A 33 -12.68 -23.98 -5.99
CA ILE A 33 -12.33 -24.78 -4.83
C ILE A 33 -10.89 -24.47 -4.44
N LEU A 34 -10.71 -23.89 -3.25
CA LEU A 34 -9.40 -23.80 -2.62
C LEU A 34 -9.18 -25.06 -1.78
N LYS A 35 -7.98 -25.62 -1.85
CA LYS A 35 -7.62 -26.84 -1.12
C LYS A 35 -6.38 -26.62 -0.30
N ALA A 36 -6.36 -27.20 0.89
CA ALA A 36 -5.17 -27.25 1.74
C ALA A 36 -5.16 -28.58 2.47
N SER A 37 -3.97 -29.07 2.83
CA SER A 37 -3.85 -30.34 3.54
C SER A 37 -2.70 -30.34 4.53
N VAL A 38 -2.87 -31.06 5.63
CA VAL A 38 -1.85 -31.33 6.65
C VAL A 38 -1.62 -32.84 6.78
N PRO A 39 -0.44 -33.29 7.23
CA PRO A 39 -0.25 -34.69 7.59
C PRO A 39 -1.26 -35.09 8.66
N LEU A 40 -1.97 -36.19 8.43
CA LEU A 40 -3.00 -36.66 9.35
C LEU A 40 -2.41 -36.96 10.73
N CYS A 41 -1.19 -37.49 10.77
CA CYS A 41 -0.51 -37.76 12.03
C CYS A 41 -0.18 -36.49 12.83
N MET A 42 0.08 -35.35 12.16
CA MET A 42 0.27 -34.07 12.87
C MET A 42 -1.06 -33.53 13.41
N LEU A 43 -2.15 -33.65 12.65
CA LEU A 43 -3.48 -33.31 13.14
C LEU A 43 -3.87 -34.14 14.38
N GLN A 44 -3.63 -35.45 14.32
CA GLN A 44 -3.81 -36.36 15.44
C GLN A 44 -2.92 -35.99 16.64
N THR A 45 -1.63 -35.70 16.40
CA THR A 45 -0.67 -35.28 17.45
C THR A 45 -1.10 -33.98 18.11
N SER A 46 -1.65 -33.04 17.34
CA SER A 46 -2.20 -31.78 17.84
C SER A 46 -3.51 -31.94 18.62
N ARG A 47 -4.01 -33.17 18.78
CA ARG A 47 -5.35 -33.47 19.34
C ARG A 47 -6.46 -32.68 18.64
N PHE A 48 -6.40 -32.64 17.31
CA PHE A 48 -7.39 -32.00 16.46
C PHE A 48 -7.53 -30.49 16.72
N HIS A 49 -6.46 -29.87 17.22
CA HIS A 49 -6.36 -28.42 17.34
C HIS A 49 -5.79 -27.84 16.05
N GLU A 50 -6.64 -27.13 15.33
CA GLU A 50 -6.34 -26.66 13.99
C GLU A 50 -6.73 -25.21 13.78
N MET A 51 -6.02 -24.57 12.86
CA MET A 51 -6.27 -23.20 12.44
C MET A 51 -6.41 -23.16 10.93
N ILE A 52 -7.53 -22.59 10.47
CA ILE A 52 -7.85 -22.42 9.06
C ILE A 52 -7.93 -20.92 8.81
N THR A 53 -7.09 -20.40 7.91
CA THR A 53 -7.11 -18.98 7.53
C THR A 53 -7.48 -18.85 6.06
N VAL A 54 -8.59 -18.17 5.80
CA VAL A 54 -9.02 -17.85 4.44
C VAL A 54 -8.54 -16.44 4.10
N HIS A 55 -7.67 -16.34 3.09
CA HIS A 55 -7.21 -15.03 2.61
C HIS A 55 -8.10 -14.55 1.48
N VAL A 56 -8.60 -13.32 1.63
CA VAL A 56 -9.51 -12.68 0.70
C VAL A 56 -8.91 -11.40 0.13
N ASP A 57 -9.28 -11.09 -1.11
CA ASP A 57 -8.87 -9.86 -1.78
C ASP A 57 -9.64 -8.62 -1.29
N SER A 58 -9.37 -7.46 -1.88
CA SER A 58 -10.07 -6.20 -1.58
C SER A 58 -11.57 -6.23 -1.86
N HIS A 59 -12.05 -7.17 -2.68
CA HIS A 59 -13.46 -7.39 -2.99
C HIS A 59 -14.08 -8.52 -2.14
N GLY A 60 -13.34 -9.07 -1.18
CA GLY A 60 -13.80 -10.15 -0.31
C GLY A 60 -13.80 -11.53 -0.98
N LYS A 61 -13.18 -11.69 -2.15
CA LYS A 61 -13.11 -12.97 -2.85
C LYS A 61 -11.93 -13.79 -2.31
N PRO A 62 -12.15 -15.06 -1.91
CA PRO A 62 -11.07 -15.94 -1.48
C PRO A 62 -10.07 -16.19 -2.59
N PHE A 63 -8.77 -16.11 -2.27
CA PHE A 63 -7.69 -16.41 -3.21
C PHE A 63 -6.65 -17.38 -2.64
N HIS A 64 -6.54 -17.51 -1.31
CA HIS A 64 -5.61 -18.44 -0.67
C HIS A 64 -6.20 -19.04 0.62
N LEU A 65 -5.72 -20.22 0.98
CA LEU A 65 -6.17 -21.00 2.13
C LEU A 65 -4.97 -21.57 2.87
N ASP A 66 -4.79 -21.13 4.12
CA ASP A 66 -3.83 -21.75 5.04
C ASP A 66 -4.53 -22.80 5.89
N TYR A 67 -3.83 -23.91 6.09
CA TYR A 67 -4.26 -24.95 7.01
C TYR A 67 -3.10 -25.39 7.90
N LEU A 68 -3.24 -25.11 9.20
CA LEU A 68 -2.19 -25.25 10.20
C LEU A 68 -2.68 -26.10 11.37
N VAL A 69 -1.76 -26.86 11.96
CA VAL A 69 -1.98 -27.68 13.15
C VAL A 69 -0.88 -27.41 14.17
N ASN A 70 -1.21 -27.52 15.46
CA ASN A 70 -0.26 -27.24 16.54
C ASN A 70 0.61 -28.49 16.87
N ALA A 71 1.28 -29.04 15.86
CA ALA A 71 2.23 -30.14 16.01
C ALA A 71 3.32 -30.05 14.94
N ASN A 72 4.58 -30.24 15.36
CA ASN A 72 5.74 -30.17 14.47
C ASN A 72 6.25 -31.55 14.03
N GLU A 73 5.82 -32.60 14.71
CA GLU A 73 6.22 -33.98 14.46
C GLU A 73 5.05 -34.93 14.67
N CYS A 74 5.20 -36.17 14.21
CA CYS A 74 4.18 -37.20 14.37
C CYS A 74 4.56 -38.15 15.51
N LEU A 75 3.71 -38.24 16.51
CA LEU A 75 3.87 -39.21 17.60
C LEU A 75 3.23 -40.56 17.22
N PRO A 76 3.92 -41.70 17.45
CA PRO A 76 3.44 -43.02 17.04
C PRO A 76 2.31 -43.58 17.92
N ASP A 77 2.29 -43.23 19.21
CA ASP A 77 1.32 -43.73 20.19
C ASP A 77 0.56 -42.58 20.85
N ILE A 78 -0.55 -42.19 20.22
CA ILE A 78 -1.41 -41.12 20.73
C ILE A 78 -2.65 -41.76 21.35
N ASP A 79 -2.81 -41.62 22.67
CA ASP A 79 -4.08 -41.92 23.33
C ASP A 79 -5.05 -40.75 23.12
N PHE A 80 -6.12 -41.03 22.39
CA PHE A 80 -7.19 -40.08 22.11
C PHE A 80 -8.27 -40.07 23.21
N GLY A 81 -8.30 -41.05 24.12
CA GLY A 81 -9.39 -41.18 25.10
C GLY A 81 -10.74 -41.52 24.43
N LYS A 82 -11.84 -41.17 25.11
CA LYS A 82 -13.20 -41.68 24.76
C LYS A 82 -13.98 -40.81 23.76
N THR A 83 -13.69 -39.51 23.67
CA THR A 83 -14.40 -38.62 22.74
C THR A 83 -13.48 -37.48 22.32
N LEU A 84 -13.33 -37.35 21.01
CA LEU A 84 -12.50 -36.33 20.39
C LEU A 84 -13.37 -35.35 19.62
N HIS A 85 -13.02 -34.08 19.77
CA HIS A 85 -13.68 -32.98 19.09
C HIS A 85 -12.64 -32.16 18.34
N PHE A 86 -13.03 -31.69 17.16
CA PHE A 86 -12.26 -30.69 16.45
C PHE A 86 -12.25 -29.38 17.25
N LYS A 87 -11.06 -28.84 17.47
CA LYS A 87 -10.84 -27.51 18.03
C LYS A 87 -10.36 -26.60 16.90
N THR A 88 -11.32 -26.26 16.04
CA THR A 88 -11.07 -25.50 14.83
C THR A 88 -11.18 -24.00 15.12
N VAL A 89 -10.12 -23.26 14.84
CA VAL A 89 -10.13 -21.79 14.82
C VAL A 89 -10.14 -21.33 13.37
N VAL A 90 -11.13 -20.52 13.00
CA VAL A 90 -11.25 -19.97 11.65
C VAL A 90 -10.95 -18.47 11.68
N ALA A 91 -10.02 -18.04 10.83
CA ALA A 91 -9.67 -16.64 10.64
C ALA A 91 -9.84 -16.23 9.18
N VAL A 92 -10.09 -14.93 8.96
CA VAL A 92 -10.14 -14.33 7.64
C VAL A 92 -8.99 -13.33 7.52
N GLY A 93 -8.00 -13.66 6.70
CA GLY A 93 -6.88 -12.79 6.38
C GLY A 93 -7.28 -11.80 5.30
N ARG A 94 -7.04 -10.51 5.52
CA ARG A 94 -7.24 -9.47 4.50
C ARG A 94 -5.90 -8.88 4.11
N LEU A 95 -5.75 -8.57 2.83
CA LEU A 95 -4.59 -7.83 2.34
C LEU A 95 -4.54 -6.48 3.07
N ALA A 96 -3.43 -6.23 3.75
CA ALA A 96 -3.10 -4.93 4.30
C ALA A 96 -2.22 -4.18 3.31
N ASP A 97 -2.42 -2.87 3.19
CA ASP A 97 -1.52 -2.02 2.43
C ASP A 97 -0.13 -2.05 3.07
N ALA A 98 0.87 -2.40 2.27
CA ALA A 98 2.25 -2.36 2.70
C ALA A 98 2.67 -0.92 3.02
N PRO A 99 3.57 -0.71 4.01
CA PRO A 99 4.09 0.61 4.29
C PRO A 99 4.76 1.16 3.03
N ARG A 100 4.33 2.34 2.59
CA ARG A 100 4.92 3.00 1.44
C ARG A 100 6.26 3.61 1.84
N PRO A 101 7.35 3.37 1.10
CA PRO A 101 8.62 3.99 1.41
C PRO A 101 8.51 5.50 1.22
N ILE A 102 9.04 6.27 2.17
CA ILE A 102 9.20 7.72 2.03
C ILE A 102 10.48 7.93 1.23
N LEU A 103 10.33 8.31 -0.03
CA LEU A 103 11.47 8.68 -0.86
C LEU A 103 11.89 10.11 -0.50
N GLU A 104 13.16 10.29 -0.16
CA GLU A 104 13.74 11.63 -0.11
C GLU A 104 13.63 12.26 -1.51
N LYS A 105 13.11 13.48 -1.58
CA LYS A 105 13.00 14.19 -2.86
C LYS A 105 14.41 14.32 -3.42
N LEU A 106 14.65 13.74 -4.59
CA LEU A 106 15.87 13.94 -5.35
C LEU A 106 16.07 15.45 -5.53
N LYS A 107 17.10 16.01 -4.90
CA LYS A 107 17.58 17.35 -5.27
C LYS A 107 18.20 17.18 -6.65
N GLU A 108 17.60 17.79 -7.68
CA GLU A 108 18.24 17.88 -8.99
C GLU A 108 19.49 18.77 -8.86
N THR A 109 20.62 18.14 -8.57
CA THR A 109 21.93 18.76 -8.69
C THR A 109 22.41 18.52 -10.12
N VAL A 110 22.39 19.55 -10.96
CA VAL A 110 23.19 19.55 -12.18
C VAL A 110 24.66 19.60 -11.71
N ASP A 111 25.38 18.50 -11.87
CA ASP A 111 26.81 18.35 -11.55
C ASP A 111 27.23 18.46 -10.06
N GLY A 112 26.37 18.05 -9.12
CA GLY A 112 26.75 17.96 -7.70
C GLY A 112 27.02 19.30 -7.00
N GLN A 113 26.78 20.42 -7.69
CA GLN A 113 26.79 21.76 -7.13
C GLN A 113 25.39 22.09 -6.60
N GLU A 114 25.29 22.70 -5.42
CA GLU A 114 24.03 23.26 -4.95
C GLU A 114 23.49 24.25 -6.00
N PRO A 115 22.19 24.21 -6.34
CA PRO A 115 21.63 25.11 -7.32
C PRO A 115 21.91 26.55 -6.86
N VAL A 116 22.67 27.29 -7.67
CA VAL A 116 22.96 28.70 -7.41
C VAL A 116 21.59 29.39 -7.26
N PRO A 117 21.32 30.06 -6.13
CA PRO A 117 20.00 30.61 -5.85
C PRO A 117 19.53 31.47 -7.00
N GLU A 118 18.34 31.19 -7.51
CA GLU A 118 17.71 31.94 -8.59
C GLU A 118 17.56 33.41 -8.17
N GLN A 119 18.38 34.29 -8.73
CA GLN A 119 18.30 35.71 -8.40
C GLN A 119 17.00 36.29 -8.95
N SER A 120 16.28 37.03 -8.10
CA SER A 120 15.06 37.73 -8.53
C SER A 120 15.37 38.74 -9.64
N PHE A 121 14.39 39.00 -10.52
CA PHE A 121 14.53 39.94 -11.64
C PHE A 121 15.12 41.30 -11.20
N ILE A 122 14.62 41.86 -10.10
CA ILE A 122 15.09 43.16 -9.60
C ILE A 122 16.56 43.07 -9.15
N GLN A 123 16.96 41.99 -8.48
CA GLN A 123 18.35 41.78 -8.06
C GLN A 123 19.32 41.73 -9.23
N LYS A 124 18.89 41.18 -10.38
CA LYS A 124 19.73 41.12 -11.58
C LYS A 124 19.78 42.45 -12.35
N TYR A 125 18.71 43.24 -12.32
CA TYR A 125 18.54 44.39 -13.21
C TYR A 125 18.45 45.75 -12.50
N TRP A 126 18.66 45.83 -11.17
CA TRP A 126 18.54 47.09 -10.40
C TRP A 126 19.38 48.24 -10.97
N TYR A 127 20.61 47.93 -11.41
CA TYR A 127 21.53 48.94 -11.96
C TYR A 127 21.10 49.49 -13.32
N TYR A 128 20.16 48.85 -14.02
CA TYR A 128 19.50 49.41 -15.21
C TYR A 128 18.23 50.17 -14.85
N ILE A 129 17.48 49.69 -13.85
CA ILE A 129 16.23 50.33 -13.40
C ILE A 129 16.50 51.75 -12.87
N ILE A 130 17.56 51.92 -12.07
CA ILE A 130 17.93 53.23 -11.50
C ILE A 130 18.21 54.30 -12.58
N PRO A 131 19.13 54.12 -13.55
CA PRO A 131 19.42 55.14 -14.55
C PRO A 131 18.22 55.43 -15.46
N ILE A 132 17.39 54.43 -15.78
CA ILE A 132 16.15 54.64 -16.56
C ILE A 132 15.18 55.52 -15.78
N MET A 133 14.95 55.24 -14.50
CA MET A 133 14.11 56.09 -13.64
C MET A 133 14.66 57.52 -13.50
N LEU A 134 15.99 57.67 -13.42
CA LEU A 134 16.65 58.97 -13.34
C LEU A 134 16.44 59.78 -14.62
N VAL A 135 16.59 59.15 -15.79
CA VAL A 135 16.28 59.80 -17.07
C VAL A 135 14.80 60.16 -17.15
N LEU A 136 13.89 59.26 -16.79
CA LEU A 136 12.44 59.53 -16.86
C LEU A 136 12.02 60.69 -15.94
N THR A 137 12.59 60.80 -14.74
CA THR A 137 12.28 61.90 -13.81
C THR A 137 12.91 63.23 -14.23
N LEU A 138 14.14 63.22 -14.75
CA LEU A 138 14.78 64.41 -15.32
C LEU A 138 14.08 64.88 -16.61
N SER A 139 13.64 63.96 -17.46
CA SER A 139 12.85 64.25 -18.66
C SER A 139 11.42 64.68 -18.34
N SER A 140 10.84 64.23 -17.22
CA SER A 140 9.54 64.70 -16.73
C SER A 140 9.61 66.06 -16.03
N SER A 141 10.79 66.45 -15.49
CA SER A 141 11.04 67.74 -14.86
C SER A 141 11.51 68.82 -15.85
N GLY A 142 11.77 68.47 -17.12
CA GLY A 142 12.19 69.38 -18.19
C GLY A 142 11.02 69.92 -19.03
N GLY A 143 9.91 70.27 -18.38
CA GLY A 143 8.71 70.77 -19.05
C GLY A 143 8.10 71.96 -18.34
N ASP A 144 8.79 73.10 -18.35
CA ASP A 144 8.14 74.42 -18.25
C ASP A 144 8.97 75.45 -19.03
N ASP A 145 8.45 75.87 -20.19
CA ASP A 145 8.69 77.16 -20.85
C ASP A 145 7.67 77.30 -21.99
N GLY A 146 6.56 77.98 -21.69
CA GLY A 146 5.54 78.34 -22.66
C GLY A 146 5.63 79.81 -23.12
N LYS A 147 5.25 80.03 -24.39
CA LYS A 147 4.38 81.12 -24.90
C LYS A 147 5.02 82.32 -25.67
N GLY A 148 4.43 82.61 -26.83
CA GLY A 148 4.61 83.82 -27.66
C GLY A 148 4.08 83.65 -29.11
N GLU A 149 2.78 83.40 -29.34
CA GLU A 149 1.74 84.37 -29.79
C GLU A 149 1.73 84.77 -31.30
N LYS A 150 0.84 84.10 -32.08
CA LYS A 150 -0.17 84.54 -33.11
C LYS A 150 0.00 85.86 -33.94
N PRO A 151 -0.77 86.12 -35.04
CA PRO A 151 -1.42 85.29 -36.09
C PRO A 151 -1.39 85.91 -37.55
N ALA A 152 -2.25 85.39 -38.45
CA ALA A 152 -2.84 85.94 -39.71
C ALA A 152 -2.22 85.44 -41.04
N ALA A 153 -2.90 84.54 -41.77
CA ALA A 153 -3.89 84.78 -42.87
C ALA A 153 -3.20 85.06 -44.24
N ALA A 154 -3.58 84.57 -45.42
CA ALA A 154 -4.82 84.04 -45.97
C ALA A 154 -4.58 83.26 -47.30
N LYS A 155 -5.59 82.46 -47.69
CA LYS A 155 -6.05 82.01 -49.04
C LYS A 155 -5.15 82.31 -50.27
N LYS A 156 -5.00 81.39 -51.23
CA LYS A 156 -6.05 80.79 -52.08
C LYS A 156 -5.50 79.58 -52.83
#